data_AF-A0A0F9KZ26-F1
#
_entry.id   AF-A0A0F9KZ26-F1
#
_cell.length_a   1.000
_cell.length_b   1.000
_cell.length_c   1.000
_cell.angle_alpha   90.00
_cell.angle_beta   90.00
_cell.angle_gamma   90.00
#
_symmetry.space_group_name_H-M   'P 1'
#
loop_
_entity.id
_entity.type
_entity.pdbx_description
1 polymer ?
#
loop_
_entity_poly.entity_id
_entity_poly.type
_entity_poly.pdbx_seq_one_letter_code
_entity_poly.pdbx_strand_id
1 'polypeptide(L)' 'MSDMSERVTGVTGNPIQDGLTRAGWVAAVQAVVAFSVVRWEWLTVEELAILTIPITFVAVGMWGVFDGLRK' A
#
# COMPACT_ATOMS: atom_id res chain seq x y z
N MET A 1 17.54 16.28 -6.25
CA MET A 1 16.66 15.10 -6.47
C MET A 1 15.95 14.63 -5.20
N SER A 2 16.30 15.11 -3.99
CA SER A 2 15.64 14.76 -2.71
C SER A 2 14.25 15.37 -2.56
N ASP A 3 14.09 16.67 -2.81
CA ASP A 3 12.82 17.42 -2.61
C ASP A 3 11.62 16.85 -3.39
N MET A 4 11.88 16.35 -4.61
CA MET A 4 10.80 15.84 -5.47
C MET A 4 10.34 14.45 -5.01
N SER A 5 11.26 13.62 -4.51
CA SER A 5 10.93 12.29 -3.96
C SER A 5 10.21 12.40 -2.61
N GLU A 6 10.58 13.35 -1.75
CA GLU A 6 9.86 13.62 -0.49
C GLU A 6 8.42 14.08 -0.73
N ARG A 7 8.21 14.98 -1.70
CA ARG A 7 6.87 15.43 -2.09
C ARG A 7 6.00 14.34 -2.70
N VAL A 8 6.58 13.45 -3.52
CA VAL A 8 5.84 12.33 -4.16
C VAL A 8 5.50 11.23 -3.16
N THR A 9 6.38 10.98 -2.18
CA THR A 9 6.15 9.97 -1.15
C THR A 9 5.30 10.48 0.00
N GLY A 10 4.98 11.78 0.07
CA GLY A 10 4.10 12.37 1.08
C GLY A 10 4.64 12.25 2.50
N VAL A 11 5.94 12.02 2.67
CA VAL A 11 6.59 11.92 3.97
C VAL A 11 7.23 13.25 4.31
N THR A 12 6.57 13.98 5.21
CA THR A 12 6.89 15.39 5.52
C THR A 12 7.50 15.56 6.91
N GLY A 13 7.68 14.47 7.66
CA GLY A 13 8.06 14.49 9.07
C GLY A 13 6.88 14.78 10.00
N ASN A 14 5.67 14.96 9.46
CA ASN A 14 4.44 15.07 10.22
C ASN A 14 3.80 13.67 10.39
N PRO A 15 3.66 13.15 11.62
CA PRO A 15 3.17 11.80 11.86
C PRO A 15 1.74 11.55 11.34
N ILE A 16 0.90 12.58 11.25
CA ILE A 16 -0.46 12.45 10.71
C ILE A 16 -0.42 12.26 9.20
N GLN A 17 0.38 13.08 8.50
CA GLN A 17 0.50 13.02 7.05
C GLN A 17 1.20 11.73 6.62
N ASP A 18 2.26 11.33 7.32
CA ASP A 18 2.95 10.07 7.10
C ASP A 18 2.03 8.86 7.34
N GLY A 19 1.16 8.94 8.36
CA GLY A 19 0.12 7.95 8.63
C GLY A 19 -0.91 7.84 7.51
N LEU A 20 -1.40 8.98 7.00
CA LEU A 20 -2.34 9.03 5.88
C LEU A 20 -1.71 8.49 4.60
N THR A 21 -0.45 8.83 4.32
CA THR A 21 0.28 8.29 3.17
C THR A 21 0.41 6.78 3.27
N ARG A 22 0.78 6.23 4.44
CA ARG A 22 0.88 4.78 4.66
C ARG A 22 -0.47 4.08 4.47
N ALA A 23 -1.54 4.65 5.01
CA ALA A 23 -2.89 4.12 4.82
C ALA A 23 -3.32 4.19 3.35
N GLY A 24 -3.02 5.29 2.67
CA GLY A 24 -3.29 5.48 1.24
C GLY A 24 -2.55 4.45 0.37
N TRP A 25 -1.30 4.14 0.73
CA TRP A 25 -0.54 3.06 0.09
C TRP A 25 -1.21 1.69 0.25
N VAL A 26 -1.60 1.32 1.47
CA VAL A 26 -2.29 0.05 1.73
C VAL A 26 -3.59 -0.03 0.93
N ALA A 27 -4.38 1.04 0.91
CA ALA A 27 -5.62 1.12 0.15
C ALA A 27 -5.37 0.96 -1.37
N ALA A 28 -4.31 1.59 -1.90
CA ALA A 28 -3.94 1.46 -3.30
C ALA A 28 -3.55 0.02 -3.65
N VAL A 29 -2.74 -0.65 -2.82
CA VAL A 29 -2.36 -2.06 -3.02
C VAL A 29 -3.59 -2.96 -2.97
N GLN A 30 -4.45 -2.80 -1.96
CA GLN A 30 -5.69 -3.57 -1.84
C GLN A 30 -6.59 -3.38 -3.06
N ALA A 31 -6.76 -2.14 -3.54
CA ALA A 31 -7.56 -1.84 -4.71
C ALA A 31 -6.99 -2.46 -6.00
N VAL A 32 -5.67 -2.39 -6.20
CA VAL A 32 -4.99 -2.97 -7.38
C VAL A 32 -5.12 -4.49 -7.38
N VAL A 33 -4.90 -5.13 -6.23
CA VAL A 33 -5.03 -6.59 -6.10
C VAL A 33 -6.48 -7.01 -6.33
N ALA A 34 -7.44 -6.36 -5.65
CA ALA A 34 -8.86 -6.65 -5.81
C ALA A 34 -9.31 -6.50 -7.27
N PHE A 35 -8.94 -5.40 -7.92
CA PHE A 35 -9.24 -5.17 -9.33
C PHE A 35 -8.66 -6.28 -10.22
N SER A 36 -7.38 -6.61 -10.03
CA SER A 36 -6.68 -7.60 -10.88
C SER A 36 -7.28 -9.00 -10.72
N VAL A 37 -7.55 -9.42 -9.48
CA VAL A 37 -8.11 -10.73 -9.19
C VAL A 37 -9.53 -10.86 -9.73
N VAL A 38 -10.38 -9.86 -9.52
CA VAL A 38 -11.78 -9.87 -9.99
C VAL A 38 -11.84 -9.80 -11.51
N ARG A 39 -11.04 -8.92 -12.14
CA ARG A 39 -11.09 -8.72 -13.59
C ARG A 39 -10.56 -9.90 -14.40
N TRP A 40 -9.70 -10.74 -13.81
CA TRP A 40 -9.20 -11.98 -14.43
C TRP A 40 -9.86 -13.25 -13.85
N GLU A 41 -10.91 -13.09 -13.04
CA GLU A 41 -11.70 -14.18 -12.45
C GLU A 41 -10.86 -15.23 -11.71
N TRP A 42 -9.76 -14.82 -11.09
CA TRP A 42 -8.86 -15.73 -10.36
C TRP A 42 -9.47 -16.21 -9.05
N LEU A 43 -10.29 -15.38 -8.39
CA LEU A 43 -10.96 -15.68 -7.13
C LEU A 43 -12.35 -15.04 -7.11
N THR A 44 -13.23 -15.64 -6.30
CA THR A 44 -14.50 -15.03 -5.91
C THR A 44 -14.29 -13.90 -4.88
N VAL A 45 -15.32 -13.08 -4.67
CA VAL A 45 -15.28 -11.98 -3.69
C VAL A 45 -15.10 -12.50 -2.26
N GLU A 46 -15.71 -13.65 -1.92
CA GLU A 46 -15.59 -14.25 -0.59
C GLU A 46 -14.19 -14.80 -0.31
N GLU A 47 -13.56 -15.44 -1.30
CA GLU A 47 -12.17 -15.88 -1.19
C GLU A 47 -11.20 -14.70 -1.08
N LEU A 48 -11.45 -13.62 -1.83
CA LEU A 48 -10.67 -12.38 -1.73
C LEU A 48 -10.82 -11.74 -0.35
N ALA A 49 -12.00 -11.80 0.27
CA ALA A 49 -12.23 -11.24 1.60
C ALA A 49 -11.32 -11.92 2.65
N ILE A 50 -11.14 -13.24 2.57
CA ILE A 50 -10.22 -14.00 3.45
C ILE A 50 -8.78 -13.51 3.26
N LEU A 51 -8.39 -13.20 2.03
CA LEU A 51 -7.04 -12.72 1.70
C LEU A 51 -6.78 -11.25 2.07
N THR A 52 -7.81 -10.48 2.46
CA THR A 52 -7.67 -9.07 2.83
C THR A 52 -6.60 -8.83 3.88
N ILE A 53 -6.57 -9.63 4.95
CA ILE A 53 -5.59 -9.49 6.04
C ILE A 53 -4.17 -9.79 5.52
N PRO A 54 -3.89 -10.94 4.88
CA PRO A 54 -2.59 -11.21 4.25
C PRO A 54 -2.12 -10.11 3.29
N ILE A 55 -2.99 -9.64 2.39
CA ILE A 55 -2.66 -8.57 1.43
C ILE A 55 -2.24 -7.30 2.17
N THR A 56 -2.95 -6.95 3.24
CA THR A 56 -2.63 -5.79 4.09
C THR A 56 -1.24 -5.92 4.71
N PHE A 57 -0.91 -7.08 5.27
CA PHE A 57 0.41 -7.32 5.85
C PHE A 57 1.53 -7.18 4.82
N VAL A 58 1.34 -7.73 3.62
CA VAL A 58 2.31 -7.59 2.52
C VAL A 58 2.45 -6.13 2.12
N ALA A 59 1.34 -5.40 1.98
CA ALA A 59 1.36 -3.98 1.62
C ALA A 59 2.14 -3.14 2.65
N VAL A 60 1.88 -3.35 3.94
CA VAL A 60 2.63 -2.69 5.03
C VAL A 60 4.11 -3.08 5.00
N GLY A 61 4.41 -4.36 4.77
CA GLY A 61 5.79 -4.85 4.64
C GLY A 61 6.54 -4.20 3.47
N MET A 62 5.91 -4.10 2.29
CA MET A 62 6.47 -3.41 1.13
C MET A 62 6.76 -1.94 1.42
N TRP A 63 5.84 -1.25 2.11
CA TRP A 63 6.09 0.12 2.56
C TRP A 63 7.29 0.18 3.51
N GLY A 64 7.39 -0.75 4.47
CA GLY A 64 8.51 -0.83 5.40
C GLY A 64 9.85 -1.03 4.70
N VAL A 65 9.90 -1.88 3.67
CA VAL A 65 11.11 -2.07 2.83
C VAL A 65 11.45 -0.79 2.08
N PHE A 66 10.47 -0.15 1.44
CA PHE A 66 10.66 1.12 0.76
C PHE A 66 11.17 2.22 1.72
N ASP A 67 10.59 2.30 2.92
CA ASP A 67 10.97 3.23 3.98
C ASP A 67 12.38 2.95 4.53
N GLY A 68 12.78 1.69 4.56
CA GLY A 68 14.12 1.27 4.97
C GLY A 68 15.20 1.58 3.92
N LEU A 69 14.90 1.45 2.63
CA LEU A 69 15.86 1.70 1.54
C LEU A 69 16.14 3.19 1.27
N ARG A 70 15.26 4.08 1.75
CA ARG A 70 15.38 5.54 1.58
C ARG A 70 16.08 6.27 2.73
N LYS A 71 16.31 5.58 3.86
CA LYS A 71 17.14 6.06 4.98
C LYS A 71 18.60 5.76 4.72
#